data_AF-F4RUX9-F1
#
_entry.id   AF-F4RUX9-F1
#
_cell.length_a   1.000
_cell.length_b   1.000
_cell.length_c   1.000
_cell.angle_alpha   90.00
_cell.angle_beta   90.00
_cell.angle_gamma   90.00
#
_symmetry.space_group_name_H-M   'P 1'
#
loop_
_entity.id
_entity.type
_entity.pdbx_description
1 polymer ?
#
loop_
_entity_poly.entity_id
_entity_poly.type
_entity_poly.pdbx_seq_one_letter_code
_entity_poly.pdbx_strand_id
1 'polypeptide(L)'
;MLGCLLPALSLFSCLVLAKTQDNDTHSIPTNLNQSSNLPASYQLLVGGQPGPFYTFNYDVSQKVITNSSMTVDLGTGPSWVEFDQTKKFMFSSDATKTFNDVNNTGGVFSSAIDKDGKITVISSSATAIQPVRVAVDKEALNLIVGTYLGATVERFTIDPETRALSEEPAQKILCVGQSINPKRQTKAYIHDVQYTPDYTQVVAVDLGSDLIRKFQVGKDGNLTKIQSVNVPPGCGPRHLAWGPRADGKLDAYVICSLTRVLLTFEVDIASGHNFTLKGTPLSTEPAAPLNSTTLEGSEILLSPDGRFVVTSTTQTSRDEADLPDNLLVSFARDLNTGLLDSNPIRIPTGGRVPRQFAFDPTGQLIAVAQQGAENVVVFERDVKSGEAKMVTQVPAEKASFAMWRSVEN
;
A
#
# COMPACT_ATOMS: atom_id res chain seq x y z
N MET A 1 22.22 -0.91 61.18
CA MET A 1 22.95 -0.46 59.98
C MET A 1 23.10 -1.68 59.07
N LEU A 2 22.01 -2.11 58.42
CA LEU A 2 21.59 -1.75 57.04
C LEU A 2 22.66 -2.04 55.98
N GLY A 3 22.61 -3.25 55.43
CA GLY A 3 23.17 -3.60 54.12
C GLY A 3 22.04 -4.17 53.27
N CYS A 4 21.44 -3.33 52.42
CA CYS A 4 20.37 -3.70 51.49
C CYS A 4 20.96 -4.49 50.30
N LEU A 5 20.41 -5.67 50.04
CA LEU A 5 20.50 -6.35 48.75
C LEU A 5 19.47 -5.74 47.78
N LEU A 6 19.92 -5.40 46.57
CA LEU A 6 19.11 -5.14 45.39
C LEU A 6 19.55 -6.13 44.30
N PRO A 7 18.63 -6.85 43.62
CA PRO A 7 18.98 -7.58 42.42
C PRO A 7 18.93 -6.63 41.22
N ALA A 8 19.97 -6.66 40.40
CA ALA A 8 20.00 -5.95 39.12
C ALA A 8 19.06 -6.65 38.13
N LEU A 9 17.95 -6.00 37.77
CA LEU A 9 17.19 -6.35 36.57
C LEU A 9 17.98 -5.86 35.35
N SER A 10 18.52 -6.78 34.56
CA SER A 10 19.01 -6.48 33.22
C SER A 10 17.83 -6.36 32.26
N LEU A 11 17.40 -5.13 31.99
CA LEU A 11 16.54 -4.82 30.85
C LEU A 11 17.36 -4.99 29.58
N PHE A 12 17.13 -6.08 28.85
CA PHE A 12 17.53 -6.19 27.45
C PHE A 12 16.64 -5.26 26.64
N SER A 13 17.07 -4.00 26.49
CA SER A 13 16.54 -3.10 25.46
C SER A 13 17.06 -3.59 24.11
N CYS A 14 16.24 -4.34 23.39
CA CYS A 14 16.49 -4.72 22.01
C CYS A 14 16.27 -3.49 21.12
N LEU A 15 17.28 -2.62 21.06
CA LEU A 15 17.31 -1.48 20.14
C LEU A 15 17.78 -2.02 18.78
N VAL A 16 16.84 -2.42 17.92
CA VAL A 16 17.15 -2.73 16.52
C VAL A 16 17.29 -1.39 15.79
N LEU A 17 18.54 -0.96 15.59
CA LEU A 17 18.90 0.09 14.64
C LEU A 17 18.92 -0.53 13.24
N ALA A 18 17.86 -0.33 12.45
CA ALA A 18 17.91 -0.46 11.00
C ALA A 18 18.20 0.92 10.40
N LYS A 19 19.40 1.10 9.85
CA LYS A 19 19.73 2.19 8.93
C LYS A 19 19.66 1.65 7.51
N THR A 20 18.51 1.82 6.87
CA THR A 20 18.34 1.91 5.41
C THR A 20 17.08 2.74 5.15
N GLN A 21 17.20 3.78 4.34
CA GLN A 21 16.15 4.80 4.12
C GLN A 21 15.47 4.58 2.78
N ASP A 22 14.58 3.58 2.69
CA ASP A 22 13.64 3.45 1.58
C ASP A 22 12.33 2.82 2.06
N ASN A 23 11.20 3.53 1.90
CA ASN A 23 9.88 3.08 2.34
C ASN A 23 9.24 2.16 1.30
N ASP A 24 8.84 0.97 1.72
CA ASP A 24 7.77 0.25 1.01
C ASP A 24 6.46 0.99 1.26
N THR A 25 5.57 0.94 0.28
CA THR A 25 4.27 1.61 0.31
C THR A 25 3.47 1.29 1.58
N HIS A 26 3.71 0.17 2.29
CA HIS A 26 3.04 -0.11 3.57
C HIS A 26 4.00 -0.60 4.68
N SER A 27 5.29 -0.33 4.55
CA SER A 27 6.24 -0.53 5.65
C SER A 27 5.87 0.41 6.81
N ILE A 28 5.84 -0.14 8.02
CA ILE A 28 5.51 0.64 9.21
C ILE A 28 6.67 1.57 9.48
N PRO A 29 6.45 2.89 9.66
CA PRO A 29 7.52 3.78 10.05
C PRO A 29 8.01 3.37 11.44
N THR A 30 9.16 2.71 11.48
CA THR A 30 9.80 2.17 12.70
C THR A 30 10.65 3.23 13.41
N ASN A 31 10.93 4.35 12.75
CA ASN A 31 11.69 5.46 13.32
C ASN A 31 11.10 6.81 12.86
N LEU A 32 10.51 7.57 13.78
CA LEU A 32 9.99 8.92 13.50
C LEU A 32 11.12 9.95 13.27
N ASN A 33 12.39 9.58 13.49
CA ASN A 33 13.55 10.41 13.16
C ASN A 33 14.07 10.07 11.74
N GLN A 34 13.53 10.78 10.74
CA GLN A 34 13.96 10.70 9.35
C GLN A 34 15.26 11.44 9.03
N SER A 35 15.92 11.05 7.94
CA SER A 35 16.80 11.98 7.23
C SER A 35 15.97 13.13 6.69
N SER A 36 16.40 14.35 6.97
CA SER A 36 15.85 15.55 6.37
C SER A 36 16.39 15.84 4.98
N ASN A 37 17.43 15.12 4.53
CA ASN A 37 18.13 15.44 3.30
C ASN A 37 17.66 14.52 2.18
N LEU A 38 17.11 15.12 1.13
CA LEU A 38 16.84 14.42 -0.13
C LEU A 38 18.18 14.00 -0.78
N PRO A 39 18.25 12.83 -1.43
CA PRO A 39 19.37 12.44 -2.28
C PRO A 39 19.44 13.34 -3.52
N ALA A 40 20.50 13.22 -4.31
CA ALA A 40 20.63 13.95 -5.57
C ALA A 40 19.57 13.51 -6.61
N SER A 41 19.24 12.22 -6.60
CA SER A 41 18.26 11.63 -7.51
C SER A 41 17.52 10.44 -6.89
N TYR A 42 16.38 10.12 -7.49
CA TYR A 42 15.63 8.90 -7.23
C TYR A 42 15.37 8.16 -8.53
N GLN A 43 15.06 6.87 -8.41
CA GLN A 43 14.27 6.14 -9.41
C GLN A 43 12.80 6.14 -9.04
N LEU A 44 11.95 6.21 -10.05
CA LEU A 44 10.51 6.03 -9.97
C LEU A 44 10.13 4.76 -10.71
N LEU A 45 9.59 3.78 -9.98
CA LEU A 45 9.04 2.55 -10.51
C LEU A 45 7.53 2.72 -10.68
N VAL A 46 7.03 2.50 -11.89
CA VAL A 46 5.64 2.85 -12.26
C VAL A 46 5.04 1.71 -13.07
N GLY A 47 3.94 1.12 -12.61
CA GLY A 47 3.22 0.09 -13.36
C GLY A 47 1.93 0.61 -13.97
N GLY A 48 1.71 0.30 -15.25
CA GLY A 48 0.46 0.54 -15.96
C GLY A 48 -0.56 -0.59 -15.77
N GLN A 49 -1.85 -0.27 -15.69
CA GLN A 49 -2.91 -1.29 -15.61
C GLN A 49 -4.15 -0.91 -16.46
N PRO A 50 -4.39 -1.59 -17.61
CA PRO A 50 -3.41 -2.35 -18.37
C PRO A 50 -2.36 -1.38 -18.94
N GLY A 51 -1.11 -1.81 -19.04
CA GLY A 51 -0.03 -0.98 -19.54
C GLY A 51 1.33 -1.54 -19.15
N PRO A 52 2.41 -0.96 -19.67
CA PRO A 52 3.75 -1.44 -19.40
C PRO A 52 4.23 -1.00 -18.00
N PHE A 53 5.34 -1.59 -17.57
CA PHE A 53 6.12 -1.11 -16.42
C PHE A 53 7.20 -0.13 -16.90
N TYR A 54 7.33 0.99 -16.19
CA TYR A 54 8.32 2.03 -16.46
C TYR A 54 9.28 2.17 -15.29
N THR A 55 10.53 2.51 -15.61
CA THR A 55 11.49 3.07 -14.65
C THR A 55 11.92 4.43 -15.15
N PHE A 56 11.74 5.46 -14.33
CA PHE A 56 12.20 6.82 -14.59
C PHE A 56 13.28 7.23 -13.59
N ASN A 57 14.12 8.19 -13.96
CA ASN A 57 15.00 8.89 -13.03
C ASN A 57 14.42 10.27 -12.72
N TYR A 58 14.45 10.66 -11.45
CA TYR A 58 14.05 11.98 -10.98
C TYR A 58 15.27 12.70 -10.41
N ASP A 59 15.65 13.83 -11.02
CA ASP A 59 16.66 14.74 -10.47
C ASP A 59 16.00 15.69 -9.48
N VAL A 60 16.42 15.62 -8.21
CA VAL A 60 15.81 16.39 -7.12
C VAL A 60 16.07 17.89 -7.27
N SER A 61 17.28 18.27 -7.72
CA SER A 61 17.67 19.67 -7.84
C SER A 61 16.99 20.36 -9.02
N GLN A 62 16.90 19.67 -10.16
CA GLN A 62 16.32 20.18 -11.39
C GLN A 62 14.80 19.97 -11.44
N LYS A 63 14.27 19.07 -10.62
CA LYS A 63 12.85 18.64 -10.61
C LYS A 63 12.43 18.08 -11.97
N VAL A 64 13.33 17.34 -12.62
CA VAL A 64 13.14 16.77 -13.96
C VAL A 64 13.01 15.26 -13.87
N ILE A 65 12.03 14.70 -14.59
CA ILE A 65 11.90 13.27 -14.79
C ILE A 65 12.45 12.91 -16.17
N THR A 66 13.30 11.88 -16.24
CA THR A 66 13.82 11.33 -17.50
C THR A 66 13.55 9.83 -17.58
N ASN A 67 13.29 9.33 -18.80
CA ASN A 67 13.14 7.89 -19.02
C ASN A 67 14.44 7.18 -18.70
N SER A 68 14.36 6.08 -17.93
CA SER A 68 15.44 5.11 -17.97
C SER A 68 15.33 4.29 -19.26
N SER A 69 16.44 3.80 -19.78
CA SER A 69 16.47 2.92 -20.95
C SER A 69 16.03 1.47 -20.65
N MET A 70 15.40 1.22 -19.50
CA MET A 70 15.11 -0.13 -19.00
C MET A 70 13.62 -0.44 -19.15
N THR A 71 13.31 -1.48 -19.91
CA THR A 71 11.99 -2.10 -19.99
C THR A 71 12.07 -3.48 -19.36
N VAL A 72 11.14 -3.80 -18.46
CA VAL A 72 10.97 -5.14 -17.89
C VAL A 72 9.56 -5.62 -18.17
N ASP A 73 9.43 -6.87 -18.59
CA ASP A 73 8.14 -7.52 -18.75
C ASP A 73 7.68 -8.08 -17.40
N LEU A 74 6.70 -7.42 -16.79
CA LEU A 74 6.01 -7.85 -15.57
C LEU A 74 4.54 -8.13 -15.87
N GLY A 75 4.26 -8.60 -17.10
CA GLY A 75 2.92 -8.87 -17.60
C GLY A 75 2.22 -7.63 -18.16
N THR A 76 0.91 -7.74 -18.35
CA THR A 76 0.11 -6.75 -19.09
C THR A 76 -0.60 -5.72 -18.20
N GLY A 77 -0.61 -5.95 -16.89
CA GLY A 77 -1.14 -5.04 -15.89
C GLY A 77 -0.38 -5.09 -14.57
N PRO A 78 0.94 -4.80 -14.55
CA PRO A 78 1.69 -4.62 -13.31
C PRO A 78 1.03 -3.52 -12.46
N SER A 79 0.30 -3.96 -11.45
CA SER A 79 -0.65 -3.12 -10.70
C SER A 79 -0.22 -2.84 -9.27
N TRP A 80 0.73 -3.63 -8.78
CA TRP A 80 1.30 -3.48 -7.46
C TRP A 80 2.70 -4.08 -7.40
N VAL A 81 3.49 -3.59 -6.45
CA VAL A 81 4.83 -4.06 -6.15
C VAL A 81 5.12 -3.97 -4.65
N GLU A 82 5.87 -4.92 -4.12
CA GLU A 82 6.40 -4.94 -2.75
C GLU A 82 7.85 -5.44 -2.78
N PHE A 83 8.72 -4.92 -1.92
CA PHE A 83 10.09 -5.43 -1.78
C PHE A 83 10.24 -6.35 -0.57
N ASP A 84 11.25 -7.21 -0.64
CA ASP A 84 11.77 -7.88 0.55
C ASP A 84 12.49 -6.88 1.48
N GLN A 85 12.80 -7.30 2.71
CA GLN A 85 13.49 -6.44 3.67
C GLN A 85 14.87 -5.98 3.20
N THR A 86 15.53 -6.73 2.31
CA THR A 86 16.83 -6.36 1.76
C THR A 86 16.75 -5.35 0.62
N LYS A 87 15.54 -5.11 0.08
CA LYS A 87 15.27 -4.26 -1.09
C LYS A 87 15.99 -4.71 -2.36
N LYS A 88 16.43 -5.97 -2.41
CA LYS A 88 17.10 -6.57 -3.57
C LYS A 88 16.15 -7.43 -4.38
N PHE A 89 15.04 -7.85 -3.77
CA PHE A 89 14.03 -8.66 -4.41
C PHE A 89 12.69 -7.95 -4.37
N MET A 90 11.99 -8.05 -5.49
CA MET A 90 10.77 -7.34 -5.78
C MET A 90 9.71 -8.35 -6.20
N PHE A 91 8.52 -8.24 -5.61
CA PHE A 91 7.36 -9.06 -5.92
C PHE A 91 6.26 -8.18 -6.49
N SER A 92 5.70 -8.55 -7.64
CA SER A 92 4.70 -7.73 -8.32
C SER A 92 3.49 -8.54 -8.78
N SER A 93 2.30 -7.91 -8.78
CA SER A 93 1.07 -8.50 -9.32
C SER A 93 0.76 -8.00 -10.72
N ASP A 94 0.47 -8.94 -11.62
CA ASP A 94 -0.16 -8.69 -12.91
C ASP A 94 -1.68 -8.84 -12.79
N ALA A 95 -2.37 -7.70 -12.70
CA ALA A 95 -3.83 -7.61 -12.57
C ALA A 95 -4.56 -7.85 -13.91
N THR A 96 -4.08 -8.81 -14.68
CA THR A 96 -4.70 -9.30 -15.91
C THR A 96 -5.89 -10.23 -15.62
N LYS A 97 -6.63 -10.53 -16.69
CA LYS A 97 -7.68 -11.56 -16.71
C LYS A 97 -7.27 -12.83 -17.46
N THR A 98 -6.10 -12.78 -18.09
CA THR A 98 -5.50 -13.87 -18.85
C THR A 98 -4.00 -13.82 -18.61
N PHE A 99 -3.44 -14.88 -18.04
CA PHE A 99 -2.00 -15.00 -17.76
C PHE A 99 -1.46 -16.28 -18.40
N ASN A 100 -0.35 -16.19 -19.13
CA ASN A 100 0.25 -17.28 -19.91
C ASN A 100 -0.78 -18.06 -20.74
N ASP A 101 -1.60 -17.32 -21.51
CA ASP A 101 -2.69 -17.84 -22.37
C ASP A 101 -3.81 -18.60 -21.65
N VAL A 102 -3.84 -18.59 -20.32
CA VAL A 102 -4.94 -19.16 -19.53
C VAL A 102 -5.93 -18.08 -19.15
N ASN A 103 -7.19 -18.22 -19.54
CA ASN A 103 -8.26 -17.29 -19.16
C ASN A 103 -8.66 -17.46 -17.69
N ASN A 104 -9.22 -16.39 -17.11
CA ASN A 104 -9.64 -16.34 -15.70
C ASN A 104 -8.51 -16.58 -14.70
N THR A 105 -7.31 -16.13 -15.04
CA THR A 105 -6.14 -16.12 -14.17
C THR A 105 -5.53 -14.73 -14.13
N GLY A 106 -4.68 -14.49 -13.15
CA GLY A 106 -3.73 -13.38 -13.13
C GLY A 106 -2.32 -13.91 -12.88
N GLY A 107 -1.36 -13.01 -12.69
CA GLY A 107 0.04 -13.39 -12.49
C GLY A 107 0.67 -12.73 -11.28
N VAL A 108 1.70 -13.38 -10.73
CA VAL A 108 2.67 -12.74 -9.84
C VAL A 108 4.08 -13.04 -10.31
N PHE A 109 4.98 -12.09 -10.09
CA PHE A 109 6.39 -12.19 -10.46
C PHE A 109 7.27 -12.05 -9.21
N SER A 110 8.39 -12.77 -9.20
CA SER A 110 9.54 -12.50 -8.35
C SER A 110 10.67 -12.01 -9.24
N SER A 111 11.32 -10.92 -8.85
CA SER A 111 12.40 -10.30 -9.61
C SER A 111 13.53 -9.85 -8.70
N ALA A 112 14.77 -9.90 -9.18
CA ALA A 112 15.89 -9.19 -8.57
C ALA A 112 15.94 -7.75 -9.12
N ILE A 113 16.32 -6.80 -8.27
CA ILE A 113 16.66 -5.44 -8.68
C ILE A 113 18.08 -5.13 -8.23
N ASP A 114 18.92 -4.67 -9.15
CA ASP A 114 20.29 -4.27 -8.81
C ASP A 114 20.37 -2.80 -8.38
N LYS A 115 21.56 -2.37 -7.93
CA LYS A 115 21.81 -1.00 -7.46
C LYS A 115 21.45 0.06 -8.52
N ASP A 116 21.66 -0.25 -9.80
CA ASP A 116 21.42 0.64 -10.93
C ASP A 116 19.95 0.62 -11.37
N GLY A 117 19.10 -0.18 -10.70
CA GLY A 117 17.66 -0.29 -10.95
C GLY A 117 17.31 -1.28 -12.03
N LYS A 118 18.25 -2.08 -12.52
CA LYS A 118 17.96 -3.11 -13.51
C LYS A 118 17.19 -4.23 -12.84
N ILE A 119 15.99 -4.49 -13.36
CA ILE A 119 15.11 -5.55 -12.89
C ILE A 119 15.34 -6.80 -13.75
N THR A 120 15.53 -7.94 -13.09
CA THR A 120 15.65 -9.26 -13.73
C THR A 120 14.58 -10.18 -13.15
N VAL A 121 13.65 -10.63 -13.99
CA VAL A 121 12.63 -11.60 -13.59
C VAL A 121 13.29 -12.92 -13.24
N ILE A 122 12.97 -13.46 -12.07
CA ILE A 122 13.45 -14.75 -11.56
C ILE A 122 12.44 -15.85 -11.88
N SER A 123 11.18 -15.59 -11.58
CA SER A 123 10.09 -16.54 -11.78
C SER A 123 8.75 -15.81 -11.87
N SER A 124 7.76 -16.47 -12.43
CA SER A 124 6.37 -16.02 -12.40
C SER A 124 5.43 -17.19 -12.17
N SER A 125 4.32 -16.96 -11.48
CA SER A 125 3.33 -18.00 -11.18
C SER A 125 1.91 -17.48 -11.42
N ALA A 126 1.02 -18.39 -11.82
CA ALA A 126 -0.39 -18.05 -12.03
C ALA A 126 -1.12 -17.88 -10.69
N THR A 127 -2.06 -16.95 -10.65
CA THR A 127 -2.96 -16.70 -9.51
C THR A 127 -4.41 -16.78 -9.96
N ALA A 128 -5.37 -16.76 -9.02
CA ALA A 128 -6.74 -16.44 -9.40
C ALA A 128 -6.84 -15.04 -10.05
N ILE A 129 -7.84 -14.87 -10.90
CA ILE A 129 -8.06 -13.67 -11.74
C ILE A 129 -7.91 -12.34 -10.99
N GLN A 130 -7.15 -11.43 -11.59
CA GLN A 130 -6.94 -10.05 -11.15
C GLN A 130 -6.38 -9.91 -9.73
N PRO A 131 -5.13 -10.37 -9.46
CA PRO A 131 -4.40 -10.02 -8.23
C PRO A 131 -4.18 -8.51 -8.19
N VAL A 132 -4.48 -7.87 -7.07
CA VAL A 132 -4.39 -6.40 -6.93
C VAL A 132 -3.44 -5.96 -5.82
N ARG A 133 -2.97 -6.91 -5.02
CA ARG A 133 -2.03 -6.66 -3.92
C ARG A 133 -1.21 -7.91 -3.62
N VAL A 134 0.05 -7.69 -3.27
CA VAL A 134 0.96 -8.71 -2.74
C VAL A 134 1.56 -8.24 -1.41
N ALA A 135 1.92 -9.16 -0.51
CA ALA A 135 2.65 -8.88 0.71
C ALA A 135 3.64 -10.01 0.99
N VAL A 136 4.89 -9.66 1.29
CA VAL A 136 5.96 -10.61 1.59
C VAL A 136 6.22 -10.69 3.09
N ASP A 137 6.48 -11.88 3.61
CA ASP A 137 6.86 -12.05 5.02
C ASP A 137 8.27 -11.53 5.32
N LYS A 138 8.59 -11.45 6.61
CA LYS A 138 9.84 -10.88 7.10
C LYS A 138 11.08 -11.58 6.54
N GLU A 139 11.03 -12.91 6.43
CA GLU A 139 12.14 -13.74 5.97
C GLU A 139 12.17 -13.93 4.44
N ALA A 140 11.18 -13.37 3.72
CA ALA A 140 10.97 -13.56 2.29
C ALA A 140 10.92 -15.04 1.89
N LEU A 141 10.13 -15.81 2.63
CA LEU A 141 9.81 -17.21 2.44
C LEU A 141 8.34 -17.42 2.01
N ASN A 142 7.47 -16.44 2.24
CA ASN A 142 6.07 -16.49 1.86
C ASN A 142 5.63 -15.20 1.17
N LEU A 143 4.95 -15.36 0.04
CA LEU A 143 4.25 -14.28 -0.65
C LEU A 143 2.73 -14.49 -0.51
N ILE A 144 2.04 -13.51 0.05
CA ILE A 144 0.59 -13.47 0.14
C ILE A 144 0.05 -12.62 -1.00
N VAL A 145 -0.99 -13.10 -1.67
CA VAL A 145 -1.61 -12.45 -2.83
C VAL A 145 -3.11 -12.30 -2.60
N GLY A 146 -3.62 -11.08 -2.74
CA GLY A 146 -5.05 -10.79 -2.72
C GLY A 146 -5.60 -10.64 -4.14
N THR A 147 -6.64 -11.41 -4.49
CA THR A 147 -7.26 -11.35 -5.82
C THR A 147 -8.65 -10.72 -5.78
N TYR A 148 -8.86 -9.73 -6.64
CA TYR A 148 -10.09 -8.94 -6.65
C TYR A 148 -11.24 -9.75 -7.28
N LEU A 149 -11.13 -10.11 -8.56
CA LEU A 149 -12.18 -10.90 -9.23
C LEU A 149 -12.17 -12.37 -8.80
N GLY A 150 -11.01 -12.91 -8.42
CA GLY A 150 -10.85 -14.27 -7.92
C GLY A 150 -11.43 -14.47 -6.53
N ALA A 151 -11.52 -13.40 -5.73
CA ALA A 151 -11.98 -13.42 -4.35
C ALA A 151 -11.15 -14.38 -3.47
N THR A 152 -9.84 -14.47 -3.72
CA THR A 152 -8.94 -15.36 -2.97
C THR A 152 -7.88 -14.58 -2.19
N VAL A 153 -7.44 -15.20 -1.09
CA VAL A 153 -6.13 -14.94 -0.49
C VAL A 153 -5.28 -16.18 -0.77
N GLU A 154 -4.17 -16.00 -1.47
CA GLU A 154 -3.27 -17.07 -1.91
C GLU A 154 -1.90 -16.92 -1.25
N ARG A 155 -1.26 -18.04 -0.95
CA ARG A 155 0.11 -18.10 -0.42
C ARG A 155 0.98 -18.87 -1.40
N PHE A 156 2.09 -18.26 -1.80
CA PHE A 156 3.18 -18.89 -2.51
C PHE A 156 4.38 -19.03 -1.56
N THR A 157 5.12 -20.12 -1.70
CA THR A 157 6.44 -20.21 -1.05
C THR A 157 7.47 -19.52 -1.92
N ILE A 158 8.46 -18.90 -1.29
CA ILE A 158 9.62 -18.32 -1.94
C ILE A 158 10.82 -19.19 -1.59
N ASP A 159 11.52 -19.68 -2.62
CA ASP A 159 12.74 -20.46 -2.44
C ASP A 159 13.85 -19.59 -1.80
N PRO A 160 14.47 -20.00 -0.69
CA PRO A 160 15.41 -19.16 0.06
C PRO A 160 16.71 -18.87 -0.69
N GLU A 161 17.11 -19.72 -1.65
CA GLU A 161 18.37 -19.58 -2.38
C GLU A 161 18.18 -18.80 -3.68
N THR A 162 17.20 -19.19 -4.47
CA THR A 162 16.93 -18.66 -5.81
C THR A 162 15.94 -17.50 -5.80
N ARG A 163 15.13 -17.36 -4.74
CA ARG A 163 13.96 -16.45 -4.65
C ARG A 163 12.87 -16.72 -5.67
N ALA A 164 12.86 -17.89 -6.28
CA ALA A 164 11.78 -18.33 -7.15
C ALA A 164 10.50 -18.58 -6.33
N LEU A 165 9.34 -18.25 -6.93
CA LEU A 165 8.04 -18.60 -6.40
C LEU A 165 7.73 -20.08 -6.69
N SER A 166 6.94 -20.73 -5.84
CA SER A 166 6.32 -22.01 -6.20
C SER A 166 5.47 -21.87 -7.47
N GLU A 167 5.46 -22.91 -8.33
CA GLU A 167 4.72 -22.89 -9.61
C GLU A 167 3.21 -22.63 -9.40
N GLU A 168 2.66 -23.17 -8.31
CA GLU A 168 1.27 -23.00 -7.87
C GLU A 168 1.22 -22.47 -6.43
N PRO A 169 0.10 -21.85 -6.01
CA PRO A 169 -0.04 -21.41 -4.62
C PRO A 169 -0.04 -22.62 -3.68
N ALA A 170 0.88 -22.62 -2.71
CA ALA A 170 0.93 -23.60 -1.63
C ALA A 170 -0.34 -23.60 -0.77
N GLN A 171 -1.08 -22.48 -0.77
CA GLN A 171 -2.41 -22.40 -0.17
C GLN A 171 -3.29 -21.43 -0.94
N LYS A 172 -4.56 -21.81 -1.18
CA LYS A 172 -5.57 -20.94 -1.79
C LYS A 172 -6.83 -20.91 -0.94
N ILE A 173 -7.19 -19.73 -0.43
CA ILE A 173 -8.37 -19.55 0.42
C ILE A 173 -9.40 -18.72 -0.33
N LEU A 174 -10.51 -19.35 -0.71
CA LEU A 174 -11.66 -18.65 -1.27
C LEU A 174 -12.40 -17.86 -0.17
N CYS A 175 -12.57 -16.57 -0.40
CA CYS A 175 -13.38 -15.70 0.43
C CYS A 175 -14.81 -15.64 -0.10
N VAL A 176 -15.78 -15.89 0.78
CA VAL A 176 -17.21 -15.82 0.48
C VAL A 176 -17.85 -14.74 1.37
N GLY A 177 -18.81 -14.04 0.82
CA GLY A 177 -19.50 -12.90 1.44
C GLY A 177 -20.01 -11.96 0.36
N GLN A 178 -20.86 -11.02 0.74
CA GLN A 178 -21.40 -9.94 -0.10
C GLN A 178 -21.93 -8.84 0.85
N SER A 179 -22.34 -7.70 0.30
CA SER A 179 -22.96 -6.63 1.11
C SER A 179 -24.01 -5.85 0.30
N ILE A 180 -24.42 -4.70 0.82
CA ILE A 180 -25.65 -4.01 0.42
C ILE A 180 -25.56 -3.32 -0.95
N ASN A 181 -24.36 -3.06 -1.49
CA ASN A 181 -24.23 -2.45 -2.82
C ASN A 181 -24.44 -3.50 -3.93
N PRO A 182 -25.55 -3.45 -4.69
CA PRO A 182 -25.94 -4.50 -5.63
C PRO A 182 -25.06 -4.59 -6.89
N LYS A 183 -24.15 -3.62 -7.10
CA LYS A 183 -23.25 -3.60 -8.27
C LYS A 183 -21.79 -3.87 -7.89
N ARG A 184 -21.38 -3.45 -6.69
CA ARG A 184 -19.97 -3.45 -6.27
C ARG A 184 -19.67 -4.39 -5.10
N GLN A 185 -20.70 -4.97 -4.49
CA GLN A 185 -20.59 -5.85 -3.33
C GLN A 185 -21.43 -7.11 -3.51
N THR A 186 -21.45 -7.67 -4.73
CA THR A 186 -22.22 -8.88 -5.08
C THR A 186 -21.54 -10.19 -4.65
N LYS A 187 -20.27 -10.11 -4.29
CA LYS A 187 -19.46 -11.19 -3.71
C LYS A 187 -18.28 -10.57 -2.97
N ALA A 188 -17.39 -11.38 -2.40
CA ALA A 188 -16.12 -10.93 -1.87
C ALA A 188 -15.23 -10.34 -2.98
N TYR A 189 -14.54 -9.25 -2.65
CA TYR A 189 -13.58 -8.58 -3.53
C TYR A 189 -12.38 -8.15 -2.67
N ILE A 190 -11.35 -9.00 -2.60
CA ILE A 190 -10.13 -8.68 -1.85
C ILE A 190 -9.39 -7.57 -2.58
N HIS A 191 -9.13 -6.47 -1.89
CA HIS A 191 -8.48 -5.30 -2.48
C HIS A 191 -7.12 -5.00 -1.84
N ASP A 192 -6.85 -5.52 -0.64
CA ASP A 192 -5.58 -5.36 0.05
C ASP A 192 -5.28 -6.61 0.88
N VAL A 193 -4.00 -6.92 1.03
CA VAL A 193 -3.46 -7.97 1.90
C VAL A 193 -2.19 -7.44 2.53
N GLN A 194 -2.08 -7.54 3.86
CA GLN A 194 -0.91 -7.07 4.60
C GLN A 194 -0.65 -7.98 5.78
N TYR A 195 0.62 -8.14 6.14
CA TYR A 195 0.98 -8.67 7.45
C TYR A 195 0.66 -7.63 8.53
N THR A 196 0.30 -8.09 9.73
CA THR A 196 0.39 -7.25 10.93
C THR A 196 1.85 -6.85 11.17
N PRO A 197 2.10 -5.75 11.90
CA PRO A 197 3.47 -5.30 12.20
C PRO A 197 4.45 -6.35 12.72
N ASP A 198 3.92 -7.30 13.49
CA ASP A 198 4.67 -8.37 14.12
C ASP A 198 4.73 -9.66 13.28
N TYR A 199 4.18 -9.63 12.06
CA TYR A 199 4.06 -10.74 11.11
C TYR A 199 3.31 -11.97 11.64
N THR A 200 2.60 -11.85 12.77
CA THR A 200 1.87 -12.97 13.37
C THR A 200 0.52 -13.24 12.70
N GLN A 201 -0.04 -12.23 12.03
CA GLN A 201 -1.31 -12.33 11.32
C GLN A 201 -1.21 -11.69 9.94
N VAL A 202 -2.13 -12.08 9.06
CA VAL A 202 -2.41 -11.41 7.79
C VAL A 202 -3.81 -10.82 7.87
N VAL A 203 -3.95 -9.57 7.45
CA VAL A 203 -5.24 -8.94 7.19
C VAL A 203 -5.50 -8.91 5.69
N ALA A 204 -6.74 -9.17 5.28
CA ALA A 204 -7.19 -8.99 3.91
C ALA A 204 -8.43 -8.10 3.89
N VAL A 205 -8.34 -6.96 3.21
CA VAL A 205 -9.43 -5.99 3.13
C VAL A 205 -10.38 -6.40 2.01
N ASP A 206 -11.62 -6.72 2.37
CA ASP A 206 -12.65 -7.22 1.48
C ASP A 206 -13.71 -6.15 1.23
N LEU A 207 -13.53 -5.43 0.11
CA LEU A 207 -14.45 -4.41 -0.37
C LEU A 207 -15.86 -4.96 -0.53
N GLY A 208 -15.96 -6.18 -1.04
CA GLY A 208 -17.21 -6.80 -1.44
C GLY A 208 -18.09 -7.26 -0.28
N SER A 209 -17.48 -7.55 0.87
CA SER A 209 -18.18 -8.09 2.04
C SER A 209 -18.25 -7.13 3.22
N ASP A 210 -17.69 -5.91 3.12
CA ASP A 210 -17.51 -4.99 4.25
C ASP A 210 -16.76 -5.63 5.43
N LEU A 211 -15.66 -6.33 5.12
CA LEU A 211 -14.85 -7.02 6.13
C LEU A 211 -13.38 -6.63 6.03
N ILE A 212 -12.72 -6.54 7.18
CA ILE A 212 -11.28 -6.77 7.30
C ILE A 212 -11.14 -8.22 7.77
N ARG A 213 -10.80 -9.11 6.84
CA ARG A 213 -10.58 -10.53 7.13
C ARG A 213 -9.24 -10.68 7.84
N LYS A 214 -9.18 -11.59 8.81
CA LYS A 214 -7.98 -11.87 9.58
C LYS A 214 -7.59 -13.34 9.46
N PHE A 215 -6.29 -13.59 9.37
CA PHE A 215 -5.71 -14.91 9.31
C PHE A 215 -4.53 -15.00 10.29
N GLN A 216 -4.50 -16.05 11.10
CA GLN A 216 -3.33 -16.41 11.89
C GLN A 216 -2.28 -17.03 10.97
N VAL A 217 -1.02 -16.59 11.09
CA VAL A 217 0.12 -17.18 10.37
C VAL A 217 0.70 -18.32 11.21
N GLY A 218 0.76 -19.52 10.62
CA GLY A 218 1.40 -20.70 11.19
C GLY A 218 2.92 -20.67 11.01
N LYS A 219 3.63 -21.51 11.77
CA LYS A 219 5.11 -21.63 11.66
C LYS A 219 5.57 -22.13 10.29
N ASP A 220 4.72 -22.83 9.58
CA ASP A 220 4.91 -23.32 8.21
C ASP A 220 4.46 -22.30 7.14
N GLY A 221 4.07 -21.10 7.58
CA GLY A 221 3.51 -20.02 6.76
C GLY A 221 2.03 -20.18 6.40
N ASN A 222 1.38 -21.30 6.75
CA ASN A 222 -0.04 -21.50 6.41
C ASN A 222 -0.93 -20.49 7.15
N LEU A 223 -1.95 -20.01 6.44
CA LEU A 223 -2.93 -19.06 6.94
C LEU A 223 -4.16 -19.79 7.48
N THR A 224 -4.53 -19.51 8.73
CA THR A 224 -5.76 -20.02 9.35
C THR A 224 -6.72 -18.86 9.58
N LYS A 225 -7.94 -18.93 9.02
CA LYS A 225 -8.95 -17.88 9.20
C LYS A 225 -9.34 -17.73 10.67
N ILE A 226 -9.34 -16.50 11.16
CA ILE A 226 -9.81 -16.14 12.50
C ILE A 226 -10.92 -15.08 12.41
N GLN A 227 -11.44 -14.62 13.55
CA GLN A 227 -12.53 -13.66 13.60
C GLN A 227 -12.22 -12.42 12.76
N SER A 228 -13.07 -12.14 11.78
CA SER A 228 -12.97 -10.95 10.92
C SER A 228 -13.60 -9.74 11.61
N VAL A 229 -13.23 -8.54 11.15
CA VAL A 229 -13.75 -7.26 11.63
C VAL A 229 -14.78 -6.77 10.64
N ASN A 230 -15.97 -6.40 11.11
CA ASN A 230 -16.98 -5.75 10.30
C ASN A 230 -16.68 -4.26 10.19
N VAL A 231 -16.82 -3.70 8.99
CA VAL A 231 -16.95 -2.25 8.80
C VAL A 231 -18.43 -1.91 8.52
N PRO A 232 -18.85 -0.63 8.56
CA PRO A 232 -20.23 -0.27 8.26
C PRO A 232 -20.71 -0.84 6.91
N PRO A 233 -21.94 -1.37 6.80
CA PRO A 233 -22.46 -1.88 5.54
C PRO A 233 -22.45 -0.81 4.43
N GLY A 234 -22.02 -1.18 3.23
CA GLY A 234 -21.92 -0.32 2.06
C GLY A 234 -20.61 0.48 1.97
N CYS A 235 -19.72 0.37 2.96
CA CYS A 235 -18.49 1.17 3.02
C CYS A 235 -17.53 0.81 1.89
N GLY A 236 -17.40 -0.49 1.60
CA GLY A 236 -16.47 -1.03 0.64
C GLY A 236 -15.02 -0.70 1.02
N PRO A 237 -14.50 -1.27 2.12
CA PRO A 237 -13.14 -0.98 2.56
C PRO A 237 -12.15 -1.41 1.46
N ARG A 238 -11.18 -0.55 1.14
CA ARG A 238 -10.26 -0.77 0.02
C ARG A 238 -8.87 -1.11 0.50
N HIS A 239 -8.16 -0.14 1.08
CA HIS A 239 -6.79 -0.30 1.60
C HIS A 239 -6.72 0.06 3.09
N LEU A 240 -5.68 -0.42 3.75
CA LEU A 240 -5.38 -0.16 5.15
C LEU A 240 -3.99 0.46 5.32
N ALA A 241 -3.84 1.38 6.27
CA ALA A 241 -2.54 1.88 6.72
C ALA A 241 -2.36 1.65 8.23
N TRP A 242 -1.21 1.09 8.62
CA TRP A 242 -0.84 0.92 10.02
C TRP A 242 -0.28 2.22 10.62
N GLY A 243 -0.72 2.56 11.82
CA GLY A 243 -0.32 3.76 12.55
C GLY A 243 0.26 3.44 13.92
N PRO A 244 1.57 3.22 14.06
CA PRO A 244 2.18 3.07 15.37
C PRO A 244 2.03 4.37 16.18
N ARG A 245 1.79 4.25 17.48
CA ARG A 245 1.73 5.37 18.43
C ARG A 245 3.01 5.46 19.24
N ALA A 246 3.27 6.66 19.76
CA ALA A 246 4.45 6.90 20.60
C ALA A 246 4.45 6.08 21.90
N ASP A 247 3.28 5.65 22.39
CA ASP A 247 3.10 4.82 23.59
C ASP A 247 3.17 3.31 23.30
N GLY A 248 3.53 2.90 22.07
CA GLY A 248 3.65 1.50 21.67
C GLY A 248 2.33 0.83 21.28
N LYS A 249 1.20 1.56 21.33
CA LYS A 249 -0.07 1.09 20.76
C LYS A 249 -0.08 1.18 19.24
N LEU A 250 -1.05 0.52 18.63
CA LEU A 250 -1.22 0.47 17.19
C LEU A 250 -2.61 0.95 16.79
N ASP A 251 -2.68 1.78 15.76
CA ASP A 251 -3.91 2.11 15.05
C ASP A 251 -3.90 1.52 13.65
N ALA A 252 -5.09 1.34 13.08
CA ALA A 252 -5.27 1.05 11.66
C ALA A 252 -6.25 2.06 11.05
N TYR A 253 -5.88 2.62 9.90
CA TYR A 253 -6.70 3.53 9.12
C TYR A 253 -7.19 2.82 7.88
N VAL A 254 -8.50 2.85 7.63
CA VAL A 254 -9.11 2.12 6.51
C VAL A 254 -9.88 3.10 5.65
N ILE A 255 -9.53 3.18 4.38
CA ILE A 255 -10.27 3.98 3.40
C ILE A 255 -11.42 3.14 2.83
N CYS A 256 -12.63 3.64 2.98
CA CYS A 256 -13.81 3.08 2.35
C CYS A 256 -14.05 3.70 0.98
N SER A 257 -13.94 2.88 -0.05
CA SER A 257 -14.00 3.31 -1.44
C SER A 257 -15.39 3.82 -1.81
N LEU A 258 -16.45 3.11 -1.42
CA LEU A 258 -17.81 3.40 -1.89
C LEU A 258 -18.46 4.55 -1.11
N THR A 259 -18.14 4.68 0.18
CA THR A 259 -18.65 5.77 1.05
C THR A 259 -17.71 6.97 1.15
N ARG A 260 -16.49 6.88 0.61
CA ARG A 260 -15.46 7.94 0.65
C ARG A 260 -15.13 8.42 2.07
N VAL A 261 -15.23 7.53 3.05
CA VAL A 261 -14.88 7.83 4.44
C VAL A 261 -13.64 7.08 4.90
N LEU A 262 -12.88 7.70 5.79
CA LEU A 262 -11.76 7.11 6.49
C LEU A 262 -12.22 6.66 7.88
N LEU A 263 -12.01 5.38 8.18
CA LEU A 263 -12.27 4.77 9.48
C LEU A 263 -10.96 4.64 10.27
N THR A 264 -11.00 4.95 11.56
CA THR A 264 -9.86 4.75 12.47
C THR A 264 -10.18 3.65 13.47
N PHE A 265 -9.28 2.68 13.61
CA PHE A 265 -9.38 1.60 14.58
C PHE A 265 -8.19 1.65 15.54
N GLU A 266 -8.43 1.43 16.83
CA GLU A 266 -7.37 0.99 17.76
C GLU A 266 -7.21 -0.53 17.61
N VAL A 267 -5.98 -1.01 17.58
CA VAL A 267 -5.65 -2.42 17.39
C VAL A 267 -4.96 -2.94 18.64
N ASP A 268 -5.64 -3.84 19.36
CA ASP A 268 -5.11 -4.49 20.55
C ASP A 268 -4.24 -5.68 20.15
N ILE A 269 -2.92 -5.45 20.06
CA ILE A 269 -1.91 -6.48 19.76
C ILE A 269 -1.94 -7.61 20.80
N ALA A 270 -2.09 -7.28 22.10
CA ALA A 270 -2.01 -8.25 23.19
C ALA A 270 -3.20 -9.24 23.17
N SER A 271 -4.36 -8.79 22.71
CA SER A 271 -5.56 -9.63 22.56
C SER A 271 -5.75 -10.17 21.14
N GLY A 272 -4.66 -10.46 20.43
CA GLY A 272 -4.71 -11.10 19.11
C GLY A 272 -5.12 -10.15 17.98
N HIS A 273 -4.67 -8.89 18.04
CA HIS A 273 -4.92 -7.82 17.06
C HIS A 273 -6.40 -7.47 16.88
N ASN A 274 -7.16 -7.33 17.97
CA ASN A 274 -8.58 -6.96 17.87
C ASN A 274 -8.74 -5.49 17.49
N PHE A 275 -9.63 -5.22 16.53
CA PHE A 275 -9.89 -3.87 16.01
C PHE A 275 -11.10 -3.27 16.72
N THR A 276 -10.93 -2.09 17.30
CA THR A 276 -12.00 -1.30 17.90
C THR A 276 -12.13 0.02 17.17
N LEU A 277 -13.27 0.26 16.52
CA LEU A 277 -13.53 1.54 15.85
C LEU A 277 -13.47 2.68 16.88
N LYS A 278 -12.75 3.75 16.56
CA LYS A 278 -12.60 4.93 17.42
C LYS A 278 -12.73 6.22 16.61
N GLY A 279 -13.17 7.27 17.29
CA GLY A 279 -13.46 8.57 16.65
C GLY A 279 -14.66 8.50 15.71
N THR A 280 -14.88 9.59 14.98
CA THR A 280 -15.91 9.67 13.93
C THR A 280 -15.30 9.38 12.57
N PRO A 281 -15.98 8.65 11.68
CA PRO A 281 -15.57 8.54 10.27
C PRO A 281 -15.37 9.92 9.64
N LEU A 282 -14.28 10.10 8.89
CA LEU A 282 -13.94 11.38 8.27
C LEU A 282 -14.12 11.33 6.76
N SER A 283 -14.70 12.38 6.18
CA SER A 283 -14.91 12.45 4.72
C SER A 283 -13.62 12.78 3.99
N THR A 284 -13.39 12.07 2.88
CA THR A 284 -12.33 12.33 1.91
C THR A 284 -12.82 13.09 0.67
N GLU A 285 -14.07 13.56 0.70
CA GLU A 285 -14.65 14.32 -0.41
C GLU A 285 -14.15 15.76 -0.41
N PRO A 286 -14.26 16.47 -1.55
CA PRO A 286 -14.00 17.91 -1.60
C PRO A 286 -14.90 18.69 -0.62
N ALA A 287 -14.42 19.87 -0.20
CA ALA A 287 -15.17 20.72 0.74
C ALA A 287 -16.46 21.27 0.13
N ALA A 288 -16.48 21.48 -1.18
CA ALA A 288 -17.69 21.80 -1.93
C ALA A 288 -18.33 20.49 -2.45
N PRO A 289 -19.67 20.34 -2.41
CA PRO A 289 -20.33 19.17 -2.95
C PRO A 289 -19.98 18.98 -4.44
N LEU A 290 -19.54 17.79 -4.80
CA LEU A 290 -19.47 17.38 -6.20
C LEU A 290 -20.79 16.75 -6.60
N ASN A 291 -21.32 17.13 -7.75
CA ASN A 291 -22.38 16.37 -8.42
C ASN A 291 -21.78 15.13 -9.12
N SER A 292 -20.89 14.40 -8.45
CA SER A 292 -20.25 13.21 -8.98
C SER A 292 -20.71 11.99 -8.18
N THR A 293 -21.38 11.07 -8.87
CA THR A 293 -21.72 9.74 -8.36
C THR A 293 -20.59 8.73 -8.59
N THR A 294 -19.47 9.17 -9.18
CA THR A 294 -18.37 8.32 -9.62
C THR A 294 -17.15 8.38 -8.70
N LEU A 295 -17.05 9.37 -7.81
CA LEU A 295 -15.92 9.53 -6.88
C LEU A 295 -15.84 8.37 -5.89
N GLU A 296 -14.63 7.89 -5.64
CA GLU A 296 -14.33 6.80 -4.70
C GLU A 296 -13.08 7.11 -3.88
N GLY A 297 -13.01 6.55 -2.67
CA GLY A 297 -11.74 6.44 -1.94
C GLY A 297 -10.82 5.42 -2.61
N SER A 298 -9.53 5.74 -2.71
CA SER A 298 -8.52 4.88 -3.36
C SER A 298 -7.41 4.51 -2.39
N GLU A 299 -6.24 5.14 -2.49
CA GLU A 299 -5.06 4.79 -1.70
C GLU A 299 -5.12 5.40 -0.30
N ILE A 300 -4.44 4.79 0.67
CA ILE A 300 -4.23 5.36 2.00
C ILE A 300 -2.83 5.04 2.50
N LEU A 301 -2.07 6.08 2.83
CA LEU A 301 -0.72 5.95 3.37
C LEU A 301 -0.55 6.83 4.61
N LEU A 302 0.29 6.36 5.54
CA LEU A 302 0.82 7.22 6.59
C LEU A 302 2.02 7.98 6.02
N SER A 303 2.16 9.28 6.32
CA SER A 303 3.39 9.99 6.04
C SER A 303 4.56 9.31 6.78
N PRO A 304 5.78 9.35 6.23
CA PRO A 304 6.91 8.65 6.85
C PRO A 304 7.10 9.01 8.33
N ASP A 305 6.79 10.26 8.70
CA ASP A 305 6.97 10.82 10.06
C ASP A 305 5.79 10.52 10.99
N GLY A 306 4.80 9.75 10.51
CA GLY A 306 3.63 9.36 11.25
C GLY A 306 2.64 10.50 11.54
N ARG A 307 2.91 11.73 11.10
CA ARG A 307 2.13 12.93 11.47
C ARG A 307 0.88 13.13 10.62
N PHE A 308 0.79 12.48 9.47
CA PHE A 308 -0.34 12.64 8.56
C PHE A 308 -0.79 11.29 8.04
N VAL A 309 -2.11 11.10 7.96
CA VAL A 309 -2.71 10.04 7.13
C VAL A 309 -3.19 10.70 5.86
N VAL A 310 -2.76 10.20 4.70
CA VAL A 310 -3.09 10.76 3.40
C VAL A 310 -3.84 9.73 2.58
N THR A 311 -4.92 10.16 1.93
CA THR A 311 -5.71 9.32 1.02
C THR A 311 -5.76 9.92 -0.37
N SER A 312 -5.92 9.11 -1.41
CA SER A 312 -6.30 9.61 -2.74
C SER A 312 -7.76 9.30 -3.07
N THR A 313 -8.39 10.17 -3.86
CA THR A 313 -9.72 9.92 -4.43
C THR A 313 -9.60 9.49 -5.89
N THR A 314 -10.30 8.44 -6.30
CA THR A 314 -10.34 7.94 -7.69
C THR A 314 -11.76 8.03 -8.25
N GLN A 315 -11.97 7.57 -9.49
CA GLN A 315 -13.29 7.51 -10.10
C GLN A 315 -13.60 6.14 -10.69
N THR A 316 -14.89 5.76 -10.66
CA THR A 316 -15.38 4.52 -11.27
C THR A 316 -15.27 4.52 -12.78
N SER A 317 -15.52 5.68 -13.40
CA SER A 317 -15.29 5.90 -14.83
C SER A 317 -13.86 6.39 -15.04
N ARG A 318 -13.04 5.55 -15.68
CA ARG A 318 -11.61 5.83 -15.85
C ARG A 318 -11.29 6.66 -17.09
N ASP A 319 -12.22 6.68 -18.06
CA ASP A 319 -11.98 7.25 -19.38
C ASP A 319 -12.77 8.56 -19.62
N GLU A 320 -13.76 8.89 -18.78
CA GLU A 320 -14.55 10.12 -18.89
C GLU A 320 -13.72 11.40 -18.66
N ALA A 321 -13.77 12.34 -19.61
CA ALA A 321 -12.89 13.51 -19.66
C ALA A 321 -13.28 14.65 -18.70
N ASP A 322 -14.55 14.73 -18.28
CA ASP A 322 -15.11 15.89 -17.57
C ASP A 322 -15.39 15.58 -16.10
N LEU A 323 -14.36 15.13 -15.38
CA LEU A 323 -14.49 14.82 -13.97
C LEU A 323 -13.77 15.87 -13.11
N PRO A 324 -14.35 16.29 -11.97
CA PRO A 324 -13.75 17.29 -11.08
C PRO A 324 -12.36 16.84 -10.59
N ASP A 325 -11.52 17.81 -10.24
CA ASP A 325 -10.16 17.57 -9.75
C ASP A 325 -10.14 16.53 -8.63
N ASN A 326 -9.47 15.41 -8.89
CA ASN A 326 -9.22 14.39 -7.87
C ASN A 326 -8.23 14.94 -6.83
N LEU A 327 -8.32 14.42 -5.61
CA LEU A 327 -7.60 14.96 -4.47
C LEU A 327 -6.63 13.93 -3.90
N LEU A 328 -5.51 14.43 -3.38
CA LEU A 328 -4.95 13.90 -2.14
C LEU A 328 -5.62 14.62 -0.98
N VAL A 329 -6.03 13.88 0.04
CA VAL A 329 -6.63 14.42 1.27
C VAL A 329 -5.74 14.05 2.44
N SER A 330 -5.16 15.05 3.09
CA SER A 330 -4.17 14.90 4.16
C SER A 330 -4.75 15.29 5.51
N PHE A 331 -4.84 14.32 6.41
CA PHE A 331 -5.34 14.46 7.76
C PHE A 331 -4.17 14.54 8.74
N ALA A 332 -4.06 15.62 9.51
CA ALA A 332 -3.12 15.67 10.62
C ALA A 332 -3.50 14.62 11.67
N ARG A 333 -2.50 13.92 12.21
CA ARG A 333 -2.66 12.85 13.20
C ARG A 333 -2.10 13.29 14.54
N ASP A 334 -2.90 13.13 15.58
CA ASP A 334 -2.41 13.18 16.95
C ASP A 334 -1.60 11.92 17.25
N LEU A 335 -0.29 12.05 17.49
CA LEU A 335 0.62 10.92 17.73
C LEU A 335 0.38 10.20 19.07
N ASN A 336 -0.27 10.87 20.02
CA ASN A 336 -0.61 10.30 21.32
C ASN A 336 -1.92 9.53 21.26
N THR A 337 -2.92 10.04 20.55
CA THR A 337 -4.26 9.41 20.53
C THR A 337 -4.52 8.61 19.26
N GLY A 338 -3.78 8.84 18.18
CA GLY A 338 -4.04 8.24 16.87
C GLY A 338 -5.25 8.82 16.13
N LEU A 339 -5.95 9.79 16.71
CA LEU A 339 -7.09 10.42 16.07
C LEU A 339 -6.64 11.43 15.01
N LEU A 340 -7.50 11.64 14.03
CA LEU A 340 -7.25 12.51 12.88
C LEU A 340 -8.04 13.82 13.02
N ASP A 341 -7.43 14.92 12.60
CA ASP A 341 -8.10 16.21 12.50
C ASP A 341 -9.23 16.14 11.45
N SER A 342 -10.43 16.56 11.83
CA SER A 342 -11.61 16.61 10.95
C SER A 342 -11.53 17.68 9.84
N ASN A 343 -10.54 18.57 9.87
CA ASN A 343 -10.31 19.59 8.85
C ASN A 343 -9.06 19.27 8.00
N PRO A 344 -9.13 18.31 7.05
CA PRO A 344 -7.97 17.91 6.28
C PRO A 344 -7.63 18.91 5.17
N ILE A 345 -6.37 18.89 4.76
CA ILE A 345 -5.87 19.59 3.58
C ILE A 345 -6.30 18.81 2.34
N ARG A 346 -6.81 19.51 1.33
CA ARG A 346 -7.24 18.93 0.05
C ARG A 346 -6.36 19.47 -1.05
N ILE A 347 -5.61 18.58 -1.69
CA ILE A 347 -4.57 18.90 -2.65
C ILE A 347 -5.02 18.37 -4.01
N PRO A 348 -5.39 19.24 -4.96
CA PRO A 348 -5.70 18.82 -6.33
C PRO A 348 -4.52 18.09 -6.96
N THR A 349 -4.77 16.91 -7.53
CA THR A 349 -3.72 16.13 -8.20
C THR A 349 -3.39 16.63 -9.61
N GLY A 350 -4.21 17.54 -10.14
CA GLY A 350 -4.06 18.11 -11.49
C GLY A 350 -4.27 17.10 -12.63
N GLY A 351 -4.98 16.00 -12.36
CA GLY A 351 -5.32 15.00 -13.37
C GLY A 351 -6.43 14.06 -12.91
N ARG A 352 -6.53 12.92 -13.60
CA ARG A 352 -7.67 12.00 -13.51
C ARG A 352 -7.28 10.65 -12.91
N VAL A 353 -8.11 10.17 -11.99
CA VAL A 353 -8.03 8.81 -11.42
C VAL A 353 -6.66 8.54 -10.75
N PRO A 354 -6.25 9.33 -9.73
CA PRO A 354 -5.04 9.07 -8.95
C PRO A 354 -5.25 7.80 -8.10
N ARG A 355 -4.87 6.67 -8.69
CA ARG A 355 -5.19 5.34 -8.15
C ARG A 355 -4.33 5.00 -6.95
N GLN A 356 -3.07 5.38 -6.98
CA GLN A 356 -2.08 5.16 -5.93
C GLN A 356 -1.07 6.32 -5.91
N PHE A 357 -0.46 6.55 -4.75
CA PHE A 357 0.65 7.47 -4.58
C PHE A 357 1.65 6.90 -3.58
N ALA A 358 2.89 7.40 -3.59
CA ALA A 358 3.92 7.05 -2.63
C ALA A 358 4.68 8.28 -2.13
N PHE A 359 5.03 8.29 -0.85
CA PHE A 359 6.00 9.22 -0.28
C PHE A 359 7.41 8.77 -0.59
N ASP A 360 8.32 9.72 -0.83
CA ASP A 360 9.74 9.41 -0.69
C ASP A 360 10.09 9.13 0.78
N PRO A 361 11.27 8.55 1.07
CA PRO A 361 11.65 8.19 2.44
C PRO A 361 11.73 9.37 3.41
N THR A 362 11.99 10.59 2.92
CA THR A 362 12.03 11.82 3.74
C THR A 362 10.65 12.47 3.90
N GLY A 363 9.64 12.03 3.14
CA GLY A 363 8.28 12.57 3.15
C GLY A 363 8.13 13.97 2.53
N GLN A 364 9.18 14.49 1.89
CA GLN A 364 9.23 15.79 1.23
C GLN A 364 8.76 15.75 -0.23
N LEU A 365 8.63 14.56 -0.81
CA LEU A 365 8.14 14.32 -2.16
C LEU A 365 6.99 13.30 -2.15
N ILE A 366 6.04 13.48 -3.06
CA ILE A 366 4.97 12.52 -3.33
C ILE A 366 4.94 12.24 -4.83
N ALA A 367 4.97 10.97 -5.22
CA ALA A 367 4.68 10.54 -6.59
C ALA A 367 3.24 10.05 -6.64
N VAL A 368 2.44 10.56 -7.57
CA VAL A 368 1.02 10.21 -7.74
C VAL A 368 0.83 9.60 -9.12
N ALA A 369 0.40 8.34 -9.16
CA ALA A 369 0.07 7.65 -10.41
C ALA A 369 -1.38 7.93 -10.81
N GLN A 370 -1.56 8.66 -11.91
CA GLN A 370 -2.87 9.08 -12.40
C GLN A 370 -3.29 8.23 -13.60
N GLN A 371 -4.03 7.17 -13.32
CA GLN A 371 -4.35 6.14 -14.30
C GLN A 371 -5.18 6.67 -15.47
N GLY A 372 -6.10 7.60 -15.21
CA GLY A 372 -6.98 8.18 -16.23
C GLY A 372 -6.32 9.32 -17.00
N ALA A 373 -5.35 10.01 -16.39
CA ALA A 373 -4.54 11.02 -17.08
C ALA A 373 -3.30 10.43 -17.78
N GLU A 374 -3.01 9.15 -17.55
CA GLU A 374 -1.88 8.44 -18.17
C GLU A 374 -0.55 9.15 -17.91
N ASN A 375 -0.36 9.60 -16.66
CA ASN A 375 0.85 10.25 -16.22
C ASN A 375 1.18 9.92 -14.75
N VAL A 376 2.43 10.21 -14.38
CA VAL A 376 2.85 10.32 -12.98
C VAL A 376 3.17 11.78 -12.70
N VAL A 377 2.69 12.27 -11.57
CA VAL A 377 2.92 13.63 -11.11
C VAL A 377 3.73 13.60 -9.82
N VAL A 378 4.71 14.49 -9.70
CA VAL A 378 5.51 14.66 -8.49
C VAL A 378 5.13 15.96 -7.80
N PHE A 379 4.94 15.89 -6.49
CA PHE A 379 4.70 17.02 -5.60
C PHE A 379 5.87 17.18 -4.63
N GLU A 380 6.23 18.42 -4.31
CA GLU A 380 6.96 18.74 -3.09
C GLU A 380 5.96 18.95 -1.95
N ARG A 381 6.24 18.36 -0.79
CA ARG A 381 5.41 18.41 0.41
C ARG A 381 6.17 19.11 1.53
N ASP A 382 5.50 20.05 2.19
CA ASP A 382 5.96 20.54 3.48
C ASP A 382 5.64 19.50 4.56
N VAL A 383 6.68 18.94 5.18
CA VAL A 383 6.51 17.86 6.17
C VAL A 383 5.79 18.30 7.44
N LYS A 384 5.81 19.60 7.77
CA LYS A 384 5.21 20.15 8.99
C LYS A 384 3.73 20.47 8.80
N SER A 385 3.38 21.14 7.71
CA SER A 385 2.00 21.54 7.43
C SER A 385 1.21 20.44 6.73
N GLY A 386 1.87 19.58 5.96
CA GLY A 386 1.22 18.58 5.10
C GLY A 386 0.73 19.14 3.76
N GLU A 387 0.91 20.43 3.50
CA GLU A 387 0.64 21.02 2.18
C GLU A 387 1.60 20.47 1.13
N ALA A 388 1.13 20.37 -0.12
CA ALA A 388 1.98 19.95 -1.22
C ALA A 388 1.69 20.74 -2.50
N LYS A 389 2.72 20.90 -3.32
CA LYS A 389 2.67 21.61 -4.60
C LYS A 389 3.25 20.73 -5.70
N MET A 390 2.52 20.61 -6.81
CA MET A 390 3.00 19.95 -8.01
C MET A 390 4.27 20.64 -8.52
N VAL A 391 5.29 19.84 -8.85
CA VAL A 391 6.56 20.35 -9.38
C VAL A 391 6.89 19.85 -10.78
N THR A 392 6.47 18.63 -11.14
CA THR A 392 6.72 18.07 -12.46
C THR A 392 5.79 16.88 -12.74
N GLN A 393 5.76 16.43 -13.99
CA GLN A 393 5.01 15.26 -14.42
C GLN A 393 5.67 14.58 -15.61
N VAL A 394 5.38 13.28 -15.80
CA VAL A 394 5.84 12.50 -16.96
C VAL A 394 4.71 11.63 -17.49
N PRO A 395 4.54 11.48 -18.82
CA PRO A 395 3.61 10.52 -19.39
C PRO A 395 3.96 9.08 -18.97
N ALA A 396 2.94 8.30 -18.60
CA ALA A 396 3.04 6.90 -18.24
C ALA A 396 1.67 6.23 -18.45
N GLU A 397 1.56 5.39 -19.48
CA GLU A 397 0.30 4.77 -19.89
C GLU A 397 -0.38 4.03 -18.73
N LYS A 398 -1.63 4.42 -18.46
CA LYS A 398 -2.49 3.87 -17.40
C LYS A 398 -1.77 3.68 -16.05
N ALA A 399 -0.90 4.61 -15.68
CA ALA A 399 -0.13 4.58 -14.43
C ALA A 399 -1.03 4.27 -13.22
N SER A 400 -0.86 3.09 -12.65
CA SER A 400 -1.74 2.52 -11.63
C SER A 400 -1.09 2.51 -10.24
N PHE A 401 0.25 2.51 -10.19
CA PHE A 401 1.06 2.82 -9.02
C PHE A 401 2.35 3.53 -9.42
N ALA A 402 2.93 4.26 -8.48
CA ALA A 402 4.27 4.83 -8.53
C ALA A 402 4.96 4.62 -7.19
N MET A 403 6.26 4.33 -7.21
CA MET A 403 7.06 4.10 -6.01
C MET A 403 8.46 4.68 -6.17
N TRP A 404 8.97 5.27 -5.10
CA TRP A 404 10.32 5.81 -5.02
C TRP A 404 11.32 4.72 -4.69
N ARG A 405 12.51 4.82 -5.28
CA ARG A 405 13.68 4.03 -4.94
C ARG A 405 14.89 4.96 -4.88
N SER A 406 15.58 5.04 -3.76
CA SER A 406 16.85 5.77 -3.69
C SER A 406 17.88 5.12 -4.60
N VAL A 407 18.60 5.95 -5.35
CA VAL A 407 19.82 5.53 -6.05
C VAL A 407 20.97 6.03 -5.17
N GLU A 408 21.28 5.30 -4.10
CA GLU A 408 22.49 5.61 -3.34
C GLU A 408 23.72 5.32 -4.23
N ASN A 409 24.63 6.31 -4.32
CA ASN A 409 25.90 6.20 -5.04
C ASN A 409 26.89 5.27 -4.31
#